data_AF-A0A0P8W6B0-F1
#
_entry.id   AF-A0A0P8W6B0-F1
#
_cell.length_a   1.000
_cell.length_b   1.000
_cell.length_c   1.000
_cell.angle_alpha   90.00
_cell.angle_beta   90.00
_cell.angle_gamma   90.00
#
_symmetry.space_group_name_H-M   'P 1'
#
loop_
_entity.id
_entity.type
_entity.pdbx_description
1 polymer ?
#
loop_
_entity_poly.entity_id
_entity_poly.type
_entity_poly.pdbx_seq_one_letter_code
_entity_poly.pdbx_strand_id
1 'polypeptide(L)'
;MDIAASVESKVNGFKYGDLTSVAVSTDNSKLAVAIQAENYNEKGVVAIYAIDNSQDTLGEPEYVKVGIQPDMVVFADNNTVLTADEGEPLSNGSYAYVALQESNALAVLDIKTSTFTNICRTNT
;
A
#
# COMPACT_ATOMS: atom_id res chain seq x y z
N MET A 1 7.30 -17.30 2.65
CA MET A 1 6.03 -17.32 1.91
C MET A 1 6.32 -16.81 0.51
N ASP A 2 5.89 -17.55 -0.52
CA ASP A 2 6.02 -17.10 -1.91
C ASP A 2 4.73 -16.34 -2.29
N ILE A 3 4.82 -15.02 -2.30
CA ILE A 3 3.67 -14.14 -2.59
C ILE A 3 3.24 -14.30 -4.04
N ALA A 4 4.20 -14.40 -4.97
CA ALA A 4 3.94 -14.55 -6.39
C ALA A 4 3.15 -15.84 -6.67
N ALA A 5 3.65 -16.98 -6.20
CA ALA A 5 2.94 -18.26 -6.36
C ALA A 5 1.57 -18.26 -5.66
N SER A 6 1.44 -17.62 -4.49
CA SER A 6 0.17 -17.58 -3.75
C SER A 6 -0.89 -16.73 -4.47
N VAL A 7 -0.54 -15.55 -4.99
CA VAL A 7 -1.51 -14.69 -5.68
C VAL A 7 -1.91 -15.27 -7.04
N GLU A 8 -0.97 -15.82 -7.81
CA GLU A 8 -1.26 -16.40 -9.13
C GLU A 8 -2.12 -17.66 -9.03
N SER A 9 -1.95 -18.45 -7.96
CA SER A 9 -2.78 -19.66 -7.74
C SER A 9 -4.21 -19.35 -7.28
N LYS A 10 -4.44 -18.20 -6.62
CA LYS A 10 -5.74 -17.83 -6.04
C LYS A 10 -6.49 -16.77 -6.82
N VAL A 11 -5.81 -15.95 -7.62
CA VAL A 11 -6.42 -14.91 -8.45
C VAL A 11 -6.33 -15.32 -9.92
N ASN A 12 -7.42 -15.92 -10.43
CA ASN A 12 -7.45 -16.42 -11.81
C ASN A 12 -7.10 -15.34 -12.85
N GLY A 13 -6.17 -15.68 -13.74
CA GLY A 13 -5.70 -14.81 -14.82
C GLY A 13 -4.84 -13.62 -14.36
N PHE A 14 -4.44 -13.56 -13.09
CA PHE A 14 -3.46 -12.59 -12.62
C PHE A 14 -2.05 -13.16 -12.80
N LYS A 15 -1.13 -12.32 -13.25
CA LYS A 15 0.31 -12.60 -13.25
C LYS A 15 1.01 -11.62 -12.35
N TYR A 16 1.83 -12.13 -11.44
CA TYR A 16 2.58 -11.30 -10.50
C TYR A 16 3.59 -10.43 -11.24
N GLY A 17 3.57 -9.12 -10.97
CA GLY A 17 4.58 -8.17 -11.40
C GLY A 17 5.54 -7.86 -10.27
N ASP A 18 5.08 -7.04 -9.33
CA ASP A 18 5.88 -6.62 -8.18
C ASP A 18 5.02 -6.31 -6.94
N LEU A 19 5.67 -6.20 -5.78
CA LEU A 19 5.13 -5.73 -4.52
C LEU A 19 5.63 -4.31 -4.27
N THR A 20 4.71 -3.36 -4.18
CA THR A 20 5.06 -1.93 -4.18
C THR A 20 4.87 -1.24 -2.84
N SER A 21 3.94 -1.74 -2.02
CA SER A 21 3.58 -1.08 -0.77
C SER A 21 3.05 -2.05 0.26
N VAL A 22 3.29 -1.74 1.54
CA VAL A 22 2.75 -2.48 2.68
C VAL A 22 2.19 -1.50 3.71
N ALA A 23 1.11 -1.88 4.38
CA ALA A 23 0.55 -1.15 5.51
C ALA A 23 0.07 -2.11 6.59
N VAL A 24 0.08 -1.66 7.84
CA VAL A 24 -0.48 -2.39 9.00
C VAL A 24 -1.68 -1.62 9.50
N SER A 25 -2.75 -2.33 9.88
CA SER A 25 -3.96 -1.68 10.44
C SER A 25 -3.66 -1.02 11.78
N THR A 26 -4.43 -0.01 12.17
CA THR A 26 -4.23 0.75 13.41
C THR A 26 -4.25 -0.14 14.66
N ASP A 27 -5.05 -1.20 14.66
CA ASP A 27 -5.14 -2.18 15.74
C ASP A 27 -4.09 -3.32 15.66
N ASN A 28 -3.17 -3.26 14.69
CA ASN A 28 -2.17 -4.29 14.41
C ASN A 28 -2.75 -5.70 14.15
N SER A 29 -4.00 -5.78 13.71
CA SER A 29 -4.65 -7.06 13.39
C SER A 29 -4.49 -7.50 11.94
N LYS A 30 -4.10 -6.60 11.03
CA LYS A 30 -4.01 -6.87 9.60
C LYS A 30 -2.79 -6.24 8.95
N LEU A 31 -2.27 -6.90 7.91
CA LEU A 31 -1.28 -6.38 6.99
C LEU A 31 -1.90 -6.33 5.58
N ALA A 32 -1.87 -5.17 4.94
CA ALA A 32 -2.24 -5.02 3.54
C ALA A 32 -0.99 -4.86 2.69
N VAL A 33 -0.99 -5.48 1.51
CA VAL A 33 0.14 -5.46 0.56
C VAL A 33 -0.40 -5.14 -0.83
N ALA A 34 0.08 -4.05 -1.45
CA ALA A 34 -0.20 -3.74 -2.85
C ALA A 34 0.70 -4.58 -3.76
N ILE A 35 0.07 -5.20 -4.78
CA ILE A 35 0.72 -6.07 -5.75
C ILE A 35 0.32 -5.61 -7.15
N GLN A 36 1.31 -5.28 -7.96
CA GLN A 36 1.14 -4.94 -9.37
C GLN A 36 1.07 -6.20 -10.23
N ALA A 37 0.33 -6.12 -11.35
CA ALA A 37 0.37 -7.14 -12.38
C ALA A 37 1.68 -7.03 -13.20
N GLU A 38 2.15 -8.14 -13.78
CA GLU A 38 3.30 -8.18 -14.70
C GLU A 38 3.13 -7.16 -15.85
N ASN A 39 1.89 -7.02 -16.33
CA ASN A 39 1.53 -6.08 -17.38
C ASN A 39 1.06 -4.74 -16.80
N TYR A 40 1.72 -3.66 -17.19
CA TYR A 40 1.47 -2.30 -16.70
C TYR A 40 0.08 -1.73 -17.00
N ASN A 41 -0.68 -2.36 -17.91
CA ASN A 41 -2.05 -1.95 -18.22
C ASN A 41 -3.11 -2.85 -17.56
N GLU A 42 -2.71 -3.74 -16.67
CA GLU A 42 -3.60 -4.66 -15.97
C GLU A 42 -3.82 -4.25 -14.51
N LYS A 43 -4.97 -4.65 -13.98
CA LYS A 43 -5.35 -4.39 -12.60
C LYS A 43 -4.44 -5.16 -11.64
N GLY A 44 -3.98 -4.47 -10.61
CA GLY A 44 -3.29 -5.06 -9.47
C GLY A 44 -4.22 -5.72 -8.47
N VAL A 45 -3.63 -6.15 -7.36
CA VAL A 45 -4.30 -6.83 -6.26
C VAL A 45 -3.77 -6.25 -4.93
N VAL A 46 -4.64 -6.13 -3.94
CA VAL A 46 -4.23 -5.99 -2.54
C VAL A 46 -4.41 -7.33 -1.84
N ALA A 47 -3.34 -7.83 -1.22
CA ALA A 47 -3.38 -8.99 -0.34
C ALA A 47 -3.56 -8.51 1.11
N ILE A 48 -4.59 -8.99 1.80
CA ILE A 48 -4.90 -8.64 3.20
C ILE A 48 -4.69 -9.88 4.06
N TYR A 49 -3.66 -9.83 4.91
CA TYR A 49 -3.33 -10.89 5.87
C TYR A 49 -3.90 -10.53 7.24
N ALA A 50 -4.46 -11.52 7.92
CA ALA A 50 -4.64 -11.42 9.37
C ALA A 50 -3.28 -11.60 10.08
N ILE A 51 -3.04 -10.86 11.15
CA ILE A 51 -1.84 -10.96 11.98
C ILE A 51 -2.19 -11.72 13.26
N ASP A 52 -1.52 -12.84 13.50
CA ASP A 52 -1.49 -13.49 14.80
C ASP A 52 -0.32 -12.96 15.61
N ASN A 53 -0.58 -11.92 16.41
CA ASN A 53 0.40 -11.29 17.29
C ASN A 53 0.92 -12.22 18.40
N SER A 54 0.21 -13.32 18.72
CA SER A 54 0.66 -14.27 19.73
C SER A 54 1.75 -15.20 19.21
N GLN A 55 1.73 -15.47 17.91
CA GLN A 55 2.68 -16.36 17.23
C GLN A 55 3.66 -15.61 16.32
N ASP A 56 3.49 -14.30 16.15
CA ASP A 56 4.23 -13.46 15.19
C ASP A 56 4.16 -14.03 13.76
N THR A 57 2.94 -14.40 13.35
CA THR A 57 2.68 -15.01 12.03
C THR A 57 1.56 -14.31 11.28
N LEU A 58 1.56 -14.49 9.96
CA LEU A 58 0.47 -14.06 9.08
C LEU A 58 -0.43 -15.25 8.74
N GLY A 59 -1.73 -15.03 8.78
CA GLY A 59 -2.73 -15.98 8.27
C GLY A 59 -2.75 -16.04 6.74
N GLU A 60 -3.61 -16.88 6.19
CA GLU A 60 -3.85 -16.90 4.74
C GLU A 60 -4.46 -15.56 4.27
N PRO A 61 -3.94 -14.95 3.18
CA PRO A 61 -4.43 -13.67 2.71
C PRO A 61 -5.75 -13.79 1.94
N GLU A 62 -6.59 -12.77 2.09
CA GLU A 62 -7.63 -12.44 1.11
C GLU A 62 -7.02 -11.58 0.00
N TYR A 63 -7.42 -11.83 -1.25
CA TYR A 63 -6.96 -11.06 -2.41
C TYR A 63 -8.10 -10.24 -3.01
N VAL A 64 -7.91 -8.93 -3.07
CA VAL A 64 -8.89 -7.99 -3.60
C VAL A 64 -8.32 -7.30 -4.84
N LYS A 65 -9.00 -7.41 -5.98
CA LYS A 65 -8.59 -6.69 -7.21
C LYS A 65 -8.80 -5.19 -7.03
N VAL A 66 -7.80 -4.39 -7.42
CA VAL A 66 -7.82 -2.91 -7.37
C VAL A 66 -7.60 -2.33 -8.78
N GLY A 67 -7.26 -1.04 -8.89
CA GLY A 67 -6.95 -0.42 -10.18
C GLY A 67 -5.62 -0.87 -10.78
N ILE A 68 -5.20 -0.17 -11.83
CA ILE A 68 -3.99 -0.48 -12.59
C ILE A 68 -2.77 0.03 -11.84
N GLN A 69 -1.75 -0.83 -11.72
CA GLN A 69 -0.45 -0.49 -11.11
C GLN A 69 -0.58 0.18 -9.73
N PRO A 70 -1.15 -0.50 -8.72
CA PRO A 70 -1.19 0.05 -7.37
C PRO A 70 0.25 0.22 -6.84
N ASP A 71 0.61 1.41 -6.40
CA ASP A 71 1.94 1.74 -5.88
C ASP A 71 1.93 2.13 -4.39
N MET A 72 0.73 2.36 -3.84
CA MET A 72 0.53 2.68 -2.42
C MET A 72 -0.68 1.95 -1.85
N VAL A 73 -0.56 1.52 -0.60
CA VAL A 73 -1.68 1.02 0.21
C VAL A 73 -1.64 1.65 1.60
N VAL A 74 -2.80 2.03 2.14
CA VAL A 74 -2.92 2.52 3.52
C VAL A 74 -4.25 2.10 4.13
N PHE A 75 -4.26 1.82 5.43
CA PHE A 75 -5.50 1.65 6.19
C PHE A 75 -6.04 3.04 6.58
N ALA A 76 -7.24 3.39 6.11
CA ALA A 76 -7.95 4.57 6.58
C ALA A 76 -8.61 4.34 7.96
N ASP A 77 -8.95 3.08 8.24
CA ASP A 77 -9.36 2.55 9.53
C ASP A 77 -9.07 1.03 9.54
N ASN A 78 -9.51 0.29 10.57
CA ASN A 78 -9.21 -1.15 10.69
C ASN A 78 -9.87 -2.06 9.63
N ASN A 79 -10.81 -1.53 8.85
CA ASN A 79 -11.64 -2.24 7.88
C ASN A 79 -11.63 -1.60 6.48
N THR A 80 -11.08 -0.39 6.34
CA THR A 80 -11.03 0.37 5.09
C THR A 80 -9.59 0.53 4.65
N VAL A 81 -9.30 0.08 3.42
CA VAL A 81 -8.00 0.26 2.76
C VAL A 81 -8.18 1.19 1.57
N LEU A 82 -7.24 2.13 1.40
CA LEU A 82 -7.12 2.99 0.23
C LEU A 82 -5.90 2.54 -0.57
N THR A 83 -6.03 2.52 -1.89
CA THR A 83 -4.90 2.35 -2.82
C THR A 83 -4.71 3.60 -3.67
N ALA A 84 -3.46 3.86 -4.04
CA ALA A 84 -3.16 4.71 -5.17
C ALA A 84 -2.89 3.81 -6.36
N ASP A 85 -3.67 3.97 -7.42
CA ASP A 85 -3.59 3.17 -8.64
C ASP A 85 -3.01 4.08 -9.73
N GLU A 86 -1.73 3.90 -10.08
CA GLU A 86 -0.98 4.82 -10.95
C GLU A 86 -1.64 5.02 -12.31
N GLY A 87 -2.30 3.98 -12.83
CA GLY A 87 -3.20 4.04 -13.98
C GLY A 87 -2.80 5.01 -15.09
N GLU A 88 -1.68 4.77 -15.77
CA GLU A 88 -1.36 5.06 -17.20
C GLU A 88 0.11 4.67 -17.46
N PRO A 89 0.51 4.27 -18.69
CA PRO A 89 1.92 4.21 -19.03
C PRO A 89 2.52 5.61 -18.90
N LEU A 90 3.62 5.74 -18.15
CA LEU A 90 4.43 6.96 -17.99
C LEU A 90 4.88 7.52 -19.36
N SER A 91 4.00 8.18 -20.10
CA SER A 91 4.32 8.76 -21.41
C SER A 91 4.88 10.18 -21.32
N ASN A 92 5.04 10.72 -20.11
CA ASN A 92 5.45 12.12 -19.89
C ASN A 92 5.70 12.38 -18.39
N GLY A 93 6.84 11.87 -17.90
CA GLY A 93 7.35 12.12 -16.54
C GLY A 93 7.63 13.61 -16.29
N SER A 94 6.62 14.35 -15.81
CA SER A 94 6.81 15.72 -15.31
C SER A 94 6.08 16.00 -13.99
N TYR A 95 5.25 15.07 -13.51
CA TYR A 95 4.50 15.24 -12.26
C TYR A 95 4.41 13.91 -11.52
N ALA A 96 4.64 13.96 -10.20
CA ALA A 96 4.39 12.87 -9.26
C ALA A 96 3.19 13.27 -8.38
N TYR A 97 2.21 12.39 -8.25
CA TYR A 97 1.10 12.59 -7.32
C TYR A 97 1.53 12.08 -5.95
N VAL A 98 1.76 12.99 -5.00
CA VAL A 98 2.23 12.66 -3.65
C VAL A 98 1.03 12.73 -2.68
N ALA A 99 0.64 11.60 -2.11
CA ALA A 99 -0.24 11.55 -0.95
C ALA A 99 0.61 11.55 0.32
N LEU A 100 0.39 12.53 1.20
CA LEU A 100 1.01 12.58 2.53
C LEU A 100 0.05 11.97 3.56
N GLN A 101 0.48 10.91 4.23
CA GLN A 101 -0.17 10.34 5.43
C GLN A 101 0.79 10.62 6.60
N GLU A 102 0.48 11.55 7.52
CA GLU A 102 -0.15 11.26 8.82
C GLU A 102 -0.69 12.55 9.49
N SER A 103 -1.93 12.44 10.02
CA SER A 103 -2.36 12.95 11.33
C SER A 103 -2.84 14.41 11.51
N ASN A 104 -3.74 14.94 10.66
CA ASN A 104 -4.18 16.36 10.76
C ASN A 104 -3.02 17.34 11.00
N ALA A 105 -1.83 16.94 10.55
CA ALA A 105 -0.59 17.55 10.92
C ALA A 105 0.35 17.52 9.74
N LEU A 106 0.91 18.68 9.46
CA LEU A 106 1.89 18.87 8.41
C LEU A 106 3.20 19.20 9.09
N ALA A 107 4.23 18.41 8.80
CA ALA A 107 5.59 18.65 9.27
C ALA A 107 6.50 19.05 8.11
N VAL A 108 7.39 20.01 8.36
CA VAL A 108 8.44 20.40 7.42
C VAL A 108 9.77 19.82 7.92
N LEU A 109 10.38 18.93 7.14
CA LEU A 109 11.71 18.36 7.42
C LEU A 109 12.78 19.12 6.62
N ASP A 110 13.79 19.67 7.30
CA ASP A 110 15.01 20.12 6.64
C ASP A 110 15.90 18.90 6.37
N ILE A 111 16.05 18.58 5.08
CA ILE A 111 16.77 17.39 4.61
C ILE A 111 18.28 17.51 4.81
N LYS A 112 18.84 18.73 4.90
CA LYS A 112 20.28 18.92 5.09
C LYS A 112 20.69 18.69 6.53
N THR A 113 19.82 19.06 7.47
CA THR A 113 20.08 18.95 8.90
C THR A 113 19.40 17.74 9.53
N SER A 114 18.51 17.07 8.80
CA SER A 114 17.68 15.95 9.27
C SER A 114 16.84 16.33 10.50
N THR A 115 16.31 17.56 10.54
CA THR A 115 15.51 18.08 11.66
C THR A 115 14.17 18.66 11.20
N PHE A 116 13.11 18.46 11.98
CA PHE A 116 11.81 19.08 11.72
C PHE A 116 11.82 20.55 12.13
N THR A 117 11.44 21.44 11.20
CA THR A 117 11.45 22.91 11.40
C THR A 117 10.08 23.46 11.76
N ASN A 118 9.01 22.75 11.43
CA ASN A 118 7.65 23.09 11.84
C ASN A 118 6.82 21.82 11.93
N ILE A 119 5.91 21.77 12.90
CA ILE A 119 4.85 20.78 12.97
C ILE A 119 3.54 21.51 13.27
N CYS A 120 2.72 21.72 12.24
CA CYS A 120 1.40 22.32 12.36
C CYS A 120 0.40 21.21 12.67
N ARG A 121 -0.43 21.36 13.70
CA ARG A 121 -1.45 20.40 14.12
C ARG A 121 -2.78 21.13 14.28
N THR A 122 -3.91 20.47 14.03
CA THR A 122 -5.21 21.00 14.48
C THR A 122 -5.31 20.86 16.00
N ASN A 123 -5.72 21.91 16.70
CA ASN A 123 -6.10 21.81 18.10
C ASN A 123 -7.41 21.03 18.19
N THR A 124 -7.35 19.80 18.70
CA THR A 124 -8.51 19.06 19.22
C THR A 124 -8.32 18.85 20.71
#